data_AF-A0A409WME0-F1
#
_entry.id   AF-A0A409WME0-F1
#
_cell.length_a   1.000
_cell.length_b   1.000
_cell.length_c   1.000
_cell.angle_alpha   90.00
_cell.angle_beta   90.00
_cell.angle_gamma   90.00
#
_symmetry.space_group_name_H-M   'P 1'
#
loop_
_entity.id
_entity.type
_entity.pdbx_description
1 polymer ?
#
loop_
_entity_poly.entity_id
_entity_poly.type
_entity_poly.pdbx_seq_one_letter_code
_entity_poly.pdbx_strand_id
1 'polypeptide(L)'
;MGAKMNVRFFGTTIGVFGVVAPYNGVSNVALDVQFAIDGGSSTSFTSPSPDPSVVALNLTQYYQSHNLSPGEHVLTITNMVDKDIVMIDYYLIQSGYGGSPVPPPQILPFDRAATPPNTPSSPSQSTSQQSLPLSVTNSASSTSETLSHQSSSGSSSTTGQSVQKSDGV
;
A
#
# COMPACT_ATOMS: atom_id res chain seq x y z
N MET A 1 -1.05 -13.90 1.69
CA MET A 1 -1.04 -12.51 2.18
C MET A 1 -0.53 -11.55 1.11
N GLY A 2 -0.98 -10.30 1.10
CA GLY A 2 -0.49 -9.24 0.20
C GLY A 2 -1.30 -9.06 -1.09
N ALA A 3 -2.53 -9.57 -1.15
CA ALA A 3 -3.40 -9.34 -2.30
C ALA A 3 -3.74 -7.85 -2.40
N LYS A 4 -3.62 -7.27 -3.60
CA LYS A 4 -3.81 -5.83 -3.83
C LYS A 4 -5.03 -5.56 -4.69
N MET A 5 -5.77 -4.53 -4.32
CA MET A 5 -6.77 -3.88 -5.15
C MET A 5 -6.40 -2.41 -5.28
N ASN A 6 -6.55 -1.87 -6.48
CA ASN A 6 -6.42 -0.44 -6.70
C ASN A 6 -7.82 0.13 -7.00
N VAL A 7 -8.06 1.37 -6.58
CA VAL A 7 -9.29 2.14 -6.83
C VAL A 7 -8.86 3.50 -7.36
N ARG A 8 -9.16 3.79 -8.64
CA ARG A 8 -8.98 5.13 -9.21
C ARG A 8 -10.20 5.96 -8.89
N PHE A 9 -10.02 7.18 -8.43
CA PHE A 9 -11.13 8.08 -8.13
C PHE A 9 -10.79 9.53 -8.44
N PHE A 10 -11.81 10.34 -8.71
CA PHE A 10 -11.69 11.79 -8.78
C PHE A 10 -12.31 12.43 -7.54
N GLY A 11 -11.58 13.24 -6.78
CA GLY A 11 -12.07 13.84 -5.55
C GLY A 11 -11.01 14.59 -4.75
N THR A 12 -11.32 14.80 -3.47
CA THR A 12 -10.42 15.43 -2.48
C THR A 12 -10.29 14.59 -1.21
N THR A 13 -11.23 13.69 -0.94
CA THR A 13 -11.12 12.69 0.13
C THR A 13 -11.76 11.39 -0.32
N ILE A 14 -11.32 10.28 0.26
CA ILE A 14 -11.97 8.97 0.13
C ILE A 14 -12.03 8.27 1.49
N GLY A 15 -13.21 7.78 1.86
CA GLY A 15 -13.43 6.86 2.96
C GLY A 15 -13.73 5.45 2.45
N VAL A 16 -13.24 4.43 3.14
CA VAL A 16 -13.49 3.01 2.83
C VAL A 16 -14.30 2.40 3.95
N PHE A 17 -15.45 1.82 3.59
CA PHE A 17 -16.38 1.20 4.53
C PHE A 17 -16.65 -0.24 4.13
N GLY A 18 -16.81 -1.09 5.14
CA GLY A 18 -17.14 -2.50 4.95
C GLY A 18 -17.70 -3.11 6.24
N VAL A 19 -17.88 -4.43 6.25
CA VAL A 19 -18.29 -5.16 7.45
C VAL A 19 -17.18 -6.08 7.94
N VAL A 20 -16.93 -6.04 9.26
CA VAL A 20 -16.20 -7.09 9.97
C VAL A 20 -17.23 -8.12 10.45
N ALA A 21 -17.38 -9.21 9.72
CA ALA A 21 -18.36 -10.24 10.02
C ALA A 21 -17.79 -11.63 9.70
N PRO A 22 -18.31 -12.67 10.38
CA PRO A 22 -17.97 -14.03 10.02
C PRO A 22 -18.51 -14.34 8.61
N TYR A 23 -17.71 -15.00 7.79
CA TYR A 23 -18.09 -15.47 6.47
C TYR A 23 -17.87 -16.98 6.37
N ASN A 24 -18.81 -17.67 5.72
CA ASN A 24 -18.74 -19.12 5.60
C ASN A 24 -17.61 -19.53 4.65
N GLY A 25 -16.80 -20.49 5.08
CA GLY A 25 -15.70 -21.03 4.28
C GLY A 25 -14.40 -20.23 4.32
N VAL A 26 -14.27 -19.27 5.25
CA VAL A 26 -13.01 -18.55 5.54
C VAL A 26 -12.60 -18.72 7.00
N SER A 27 -11.39 -18.26 7.33
CA SER A 27 -10.77 -18.47 8.65
C SER A 27 -11.39 -17.63 9.76
N ASN A 28 -12.11 -16.54 9.43
CA ASN A 28 -12.75 -15.63 10.39
C ASN A 28 -11.76 -15.04 11.40
N VAL A 29 -10.59 -14.66 10.91
CA VAL A 29 -9.53 -14.06 11.73
C VAL A 29 -9.65 -12.54 11.76
N ALA A 30 -8.91 -11.91 12.68
CA ALA A 30 -8.74 -10.47 12.72
C ALA A 30 -8.36 -9.90 11.34
N LEU A 31 -9.09 -8.88 10.88
CA LEU A 31 -8.72 -8.19 9.65
C LEU A 31 -7.43 -7.41 9.88
N ASP A 32 -6.58 -7.42 8.85
CA ASP A 32 -5.40 -6.57 8.73
C ASP A 32 -5.31 -6.09 7.28
N VAL A 33 -5.50 -4.79 7.08
CA VAL A 33 -5.59 -4.16 5.77
C VAL A 33 -4.75 -2.90 5.75
N GLN A 34 -3.98 -2.71 4.67
CA GLN A 34 -3.18 -1.52 4.46
C GLN A 34 -3.74 -0.67 3.32
N PHE A 35 -3.76 0.64 3.51
CA PHE A 35 -4.25 1.63 2.57
C PHE A 35 -3.15 2.62 2.21
N ALA A 36 -2.94 2.91 0.93
CA ALA A 36 -2.00 3.92 0.46
C ALA A 36 -2.64 4.76 -0.66
N ILE A 37 -2.43 6.07 -0.64
CA ILE A 37 -2.87 6.98 -1.69
C ILE A 37 -1.66 7.35 -2.55
N ASP A 38 -1.81 7.26 -3.87
CA ASP A 38 -0.83 7.70 -4.88
C ASP A 38 0.58 7.13 -4.68
N GLY A 39 0.67 5.90 -4.20
CA GLY A 39 1.95 5.23 -3.90
C GLY A 39 2.68 5.77 -2.67
N GLY A 40 2.03 6.61 -1.86
CA GLY A 40 2.57 7.13 -0.60
C GLY A 40 2.62 6.10 0.54
N SER A 41 2.86 6.60 1.75
CA SER A 41 2.94 5.76 2.96
C SER A 41 1.63 5.03 3.25
N SER A 42 1.76 3.79 3.73
CA SER A 42 0.60 2.96 4.08
C SER A 42 0.07 3.28 5.48
N THR A 43 -1.25 3.24 5.62
CA THR A 43 -1.98 3.27 6.89
C THR A 43 -2.64 1.92 7.12
N SER A 44 -2.46 1.33 8.29
CA SER A 44 -3.07 0.04 8.64
C SER A 44 -4.40 0.21 9.35
N PHE A 45 -5.33 -0.70 9.06
CA PHE A 45 -6.52 -0.96 9.85
C PHE A 45 -6.46 -2.40 10.35
N THR A 46 -6.70 -2.59 11.65
CA THR A 46 -6.84 -3.91 12.26
C THR A 46 -8.15 -4.00 13.03
N SER A 47 -8.84 -5.13 12.93
CA SER A 47 -10.03 -5.41 13.74
C SER A 47 -9.80 -6.59 14.68
N PRO A 48 -10.61 -6.75 15.73
CA PRO A 48 -10.75 -8.04 16.40
C PRO A 48 -11.22 -9.12 15.41
N SER A 49 -10.98 -10.39 15.74
CA SER A 49 -11.59 -11.51 15.01
C SER A 49 -13.12 -11.43 15.13
N PRO A 50 -13.87 -11.63 14.03
CA PRO A 50 -15.32 -11.64 14.09
C PRO A 50 -15.84 -12.77 14.98
N ASP A 51 -16.79 -12.45 15.86
CA ASP A 51 -17.46 -13.44 16.71
C ASP A 51 -18.58 -14.14 15.90
N PRO A 52 -18.50 -15.47 15.68
CA PRO A 52 -19.52 -16.21 14.93
C PRO A 52 -20.90 -16.24 15.60
N SER A 53 -20.99 -15.91 16.89
CA SER A 53 -22.26 -15.82 17.61
C SER A 53 -23.00 -14.48 17.38
N VAL A 54 -22.30 -13.48 16.85
CA VAL A 54 -22.87 -12.15 16.58
C VAL A 54 -23.40 -12.11 15.14
N VAL A 55 -24.73 -12.03 15.01
CA VAL A 55 -25.43 -11.94 13.71
C VAL A 55 -25.52 -10.49 13.20
N ALA A 56 -25.13 -9.52 14.02
CA ALA A 56 -25.19 -8.10 13.65
C ALA A 56 -24.04 -7.72 12.71
N LEU A 57 -24.38 -7.30 11.50
CA LEU A 57 -23.43 -6.71 10.55
C LEU A 57 -23.21 -5.24 10.91
N ASN A 58 -22.07 -4.94 11.53
CA ASN A 58 -21.70 -3.56 11.85
C ASN A 58 -20.86 -2.97 10.73
N LEU A 59 -21.42 -1.97 10.06
CA LEU A 59 -20.68 -1.18 9.09
C LEU A 59 -19.54 -0.44 9.81
N THR A 60 -18.34 -0.66 9.33
CA THR A 60 -17.10 -0.18 9.93
C THR A 60 -16.33 0.65 8.91
N GLN A 61 -15.84 1.81 9.33
CA GLN A 61 -14.90 2.58 8.54
C GLN A 61 -13.50 2.00 8.71
N TYR A 62 -12.94 1.45 7.63
CA TYR A 62 -11.57 0.93 7.65
C TYR A 62 -10.54 2.04 7.47
N TYR A 63 -10.88 3.04 6.66
CA TYR A 63 -9.93 4.07 6.27
C TYR A 63 -10.62 5.40 5.97
N GLN A 64 -9.88 6.48 6.21
CA GLN A 64 -10.18 7.83 5.78
C GLN A 64 -8.89 8.46 5.26
N SER A 65 -8.89 8.93 4.01
CA SER A 65 -7.76 9.72 3.54
C SER A 65 -7.70 11.07 4.24
N HIS A 66 -6.50 11.66 4.26
CA HIS A 66 -6.33 13.09 4.49
C HIS A 66 -6.94 13.91 3.32
N ASN A 67 -6.97 15.23 3.47
CA ASN A 67 -7.39 16.13 2.39
C ASN A 67 -6.36 16.14 1.27
N LEU A 68 -6.81 15.81 0.06
CA LEU A 68 -6.04 15.79 -1.17
C LEU A 68 -6.32 17.05 -1.99
N SER A 69 -5.40 17.38 -2.90
CA SER A 69 -5.69 18.36 -3.96
C SER A 69 -6.86 17.87 -4.82
N PRO A 70 -7.76 18.73 -5.31
CA PRO A 70 -8.80 18.28 -6.25
C PRO A 70 -8.17 17.64 -7.49
N GLY A 71 -8.50 16.38 -7.77
CA GLY A 71 -7.93 15.68 -8.91
C GLY A 71 -8.24 14.19 -8.93
N GLU A 72 -7.56 13.50 -9.86
CA GLU A 72 -7.53 12.04 -9.91
C GLU A 72 -6.50 11.49 -8.93
N HIS A 73 -6.87 10.42 -8.24
CA HIS A 73 -6.06 9.71 -7.26
C HIS A 73 -6.22 8.20 -7.39
N VAL A 74 -5.25 7.47 -6.86
CA VAL A 74 -5.26 6.00 -6.75
C VAL A 74 -5.17 5.60 -5.29
N LEU A 75 -6.20 4.93 -4.79
CA LEU A 75 -6.16 4.20 -3.53
C LEU A 75 -5.71 2.76 -3.79
N THR A 76 -4.59 2.36 -3.20
CA THR A 76 -4.15 0.96 -3.12
C THR A 76 -4.57 0.37 -1.78
N ILE A 77 -5.26 -0.76 -1.83
CA ILE A 77 -5.71 -1.55 -0.69
C ILE A 77 -4.97 -2.88 -0.72
N THR A 78 -4.29 -3.24 0.37
CA THR A 78 -3.55 -4.50 0.49
C THR A 78 -4.15 -5.33 1.62
N ASN A 79 -4.70 -6.49 1.28
CA ASN A 79 -5.15 -7.48 2.26
C ASN A 79 -3.93 -8.20 2.83
N MET A 80 -3.65 -7.98 4.11
CA MET A 80 -2.53 -8.60 4.82
C MET A 80 -2.93 -9.89 5.52
N VAL A 81 -4.21 -10.24 5.53
CA VAL A 81 -4.72 -11.46 6.15
C VAL A 81 -4.40 -12.69 5.28
N ASP A 82 -4.06 -13.81 5.91
CA ASP A 82 -3.91 -15.09 5.23
C ASP A 82 -5.22 -15.86 5.20
N LYS A 83 -5.61 -16.37 4.03
CA LYS A 83 -6.79 -17.23 3.83
C LYS A 83 -8.09 -16.64 4.42
N ASP A 84 -8.22 -15.33 4.36
CA ASP A 84 -9.44 -14.62 4.69
C ASP A 84 -9.73 -13.52 3.67
N ILE A 85 -10.96 -13.05 3.68
CA ILE A 85 -11.47 -12.03 2.75
C ILE A 85 -11.63 -10.69 3.46
N VAL A 86 -11.44 -9.62 2.70
CA VAL A 86 -11.80 -8.27 3.14
C VAL A 86 -13.04 -7.88 2.37
N MET A 87 -14.16 -7.70 3.08
CA MET A 87 -15.40 -7.20 2.50
C MET A 87 -15.40 -5.67 2.52
N ILE A 88 -15.46 -5.08 1.34
CA ILE A 88 -15.63 -3.64 1.14
C ILE A 88 -17.02 -3.44 0.54
N ASP A 89 -17.84 -2.61 1.18
CA ASP A 89 -19.21 -2.35 0.74
C ASP A 89 -19.26 -1.12 -0.16
N TYR A 90 -18.68 -0.01 0.28
CA TYR A 90 -18.70 1.23 -0.49
C TYR A 90 -17.53 2.16 -0.17
N TYR A 91 -17.36 3.13 -1.08
CA TYR A 91 -16.45 4.25 -0.94
C TYR A 91 -17.26 5.54 -0.78
N LEU A 92 -16.85 6.40 0.14
CA LEU A 92 -17.38 7.76 0.26
C LEU A 92 -16.35 8.74 -0.29
N ILE A 93 -16.63 9.38 -1.42
CA ILE A 93 -15.71 10.33 -2.05
C ILE A 93 -16.32 11.73 -1.99
N GLN A 94 -15.54 12.71 -1.54
CA GLN A 94 -15.97 14.12 -1.51
C GLN A 94 -15.22 14.94 -2.55
N SER A 95 -15.91 15.90 -3.18
CA SER A 95 -15.31 16.92 -4.04
C SER A 95 -14.93 18.15 -3.23
N GLY A 96 -13.81 18.77 -3.61
CA GLY A 96 -13.46 20.09 -3.11
C GLY A 96 -14.32 21.16 -3.78
N TYR A 97 -14.80 22.13 -2.99
CA TYR A 97 -15.46 23.32 -3.50
C TYR A 97 -14.40 24.34 -3.93
N GLY A 98 -14.23 24.56 -5.23
CA GLY A 98 -13.24 25.51 -5.72
C GLY A 98 -13.60 26.08 -7.08
N GLY A 99 -14.49 27.09 -7.11
CA GLY A 99 -14.65 28.17 -8.11
C GLY A 99 -14.79 27.88 -9.62
N SER A 100 -14.39 26.71 -10.09
CA SER A 100 -14.44 26.22 -11.46
C SER A 100 -15.33 24.97 -11.49
N PRO A 101 -15.88 24.55 -12.64
CA PRO A 101 -16.63 23.31 -12.70
C PRO A 101 -15.70 22.12 -12.41
N VAL A 102 -15.69 21.69 -11.14
CA VAL A 102 -15.00 20.48 -10.68
C VAL A 102 -15.87 19.29 -11.10
N PRO A 103 -15.33 18.29 -11.82
CA PRO A 103 -16.05 17.05 -12.09
C PRO A 103 -16.64 16.46 -10.80
N PRO A 104 -17.83 15.86 -10.85
CA PRO A 104 -18.42 15.23 -9.68
C PRO A 104 -17.51 14.10 -9.17
N PRO A 105 -17.50 13.83 -7.85
CA PRO A 105 -16.82 12.67 -7.30
C PRO A 105 -17.23 11.39 -8.00
N GLN A 106 -16.25 10.60 -8.44
CA GLN A 106 -16.53 9.35 -9.14
C GLN A 106 -15.38 8.36 -8.99
N ILE A 107 -15.72 7.07 -9.03
CA ILE A 107 -14.76 6.00 -9.25
C ILE A 107 -14.52 5.93 -10.76
N LEU A 108 -13.25 5.93 -11.14
CA LEU A 108 -12.85 5.86 -12.54
C LEU A 108 -12.60 4.40 -12.95
N PRO A 109 -12.87 4.04 -14.21
CA PRO A 109 -12.48 2.75 -14.73
C PRO A 109 -10.97 2.49 -14.56
N PHE A 110 -10.62 1.25 -14.21
CA PHE A 110 -9.27 0.76 -14.51
C PHE A 110 -9.22 0.50 -16.01
N ASP A 111 -8.69 1.45 -16.78
CA ASP A 111 -8.30 1.13 -18.14
C ASP A 111 -7.24 0.03 -18.06
N ARG A 112 -7.60 -1.16 -18.53
CA ARG A 112 -6.79 -2.38 -18.41
C ARG A 112 -5.53 -2.36 -19.27
N ALA A 113 -5.16 -1.23 -19.86
CA ALA A 113 -3.94 -1.09 -20.63
C ALA A 113 -3.48 0.36 -20.61
N ALA A 114 -2.52 0.69 -19.75
CA ALA A 114 -1.44 1.54 -20.24
C ALA A 114 -0.71 0.69 -21.28
N THR A 115 -1.12 0.78 -22.55
CA THR A 115 -0.24 0.33 -23.64
C THR A 115 1.06 1.08 -23.43
N PRO A 116 2.21 0.40 -23.23
CA PRO A 116 3.48 1.10 -23.07
C PRO A 116 3.62 2.06 -24.25
N PRO A 117 4.08 3.31 -24.03
CA PRO A 117 4.32 4.22 -25.13
C PRO A 117 5.25 3.49 -26.09
N ASN A 118 4.77 3.24 -27.31
CA ASN A 118 5.62 2.76 -28.38
C ASN A 118 6.76 3.77 -28.49
N THR A 119 7.94 3.40 -27.98
CA THR A 119 9.17 4.15 -28.19
C THR A 119 9.29 4.34 -29.70
N PRO A 120 9.34 5.58 -30.22
CA PRO A 120 9.58 5.80 -31.63
C PRO A 120 10.94 5.19 -31.96
N SER A 121 10.93 4.21 -32.86
CA SER A 121 12.13 3.61 -33.45
C SER A 121 13.01 4.73 -34.00
N SER A 122 14.16 4.95 -33.38
CA SER A 122 15.15 5.90 -33.87
C SER A 122 15.64 5.43 -35.25
N PRO A 123 15.56 6.23 -36.32
CA PRO A 123 16.15 5.84 -37.59
C PRO A 123 17.67 5.88 -37.46
N SER A 124 18.30 4.72 -37.63
CA SER A 124 19.75 4.57 -37.73
C SER A 124 20.29 5.40 -38.90
N GLN A 125 20.81 6.60 -38.64
CA GLN A 125 21.66 7.29 -39.59
C GLN A 125 23.07 6.71 -39.53
N SER A 126 23.39 5.89 -40.53
CA SER A 126 24.75 5.53 -40.91
C SER A 126 25.55 6.79 -41.20
N THR A 127 26.44 7.18 -40.28
CA THR A 127 27.46 8.21 -40.52
C THR A 127 28.83 7.54 -40.62
N SER A 128 29.45 7.77 -41.76
CA SER A 128 30.75 7.26 -42.17
C SER A 128 31.85 7.70 -41.19
N GLN A 129 32.57 6.72 -40.64
CA GLN A 129 33.76 6.94 -39.84
C GLN A 129 34.91 7.42 -40.74
N GLN A 130 35.37 8.65 -40.52
CA GLN A 130 36.66 9.14 -40.99
C GLN A 130 37.61 9.20 -39.79
N SER A 131 38.69 8.43 -39.88
CA SER A 131 39.73 8.20 -38.87
C SER A 131 40.76 9.33 -38.77
N LEU A 132 41.37 9.49 -37.57
CA LEU A 132 42.78 9.81 -37.21
C LEU A 132 42.86 10.70 -35.91
N PRO A 133 44.01 10.85 -35.21
CA PRO A 133 44.61 9.87 -34.30
C PRO A 133 44.94 10.41 -32.89
N LEU A 134 45.22 9.45 -31.99
CA LEU A 134 45.92 9.44 -30.69
C LEU A 134 46.38 10.74 -30.00
N SER A 135 46.09 10.83 -28.70
CA SER A 135 47.02 11.34 -27.69
C SER A 135 46.89 10.54 -26.38
N VAL A 136 48.03 10.01 -25.94
CA VAL A 136 48.36 9.25 -24.72
C VAL A 136 48.26 10.22 -23.52
N THR A 137 47.97 9.88 -22.26
CA THR A 137 48.90 9.25 -21.28
C THR A 137 48.28 9.24 -19.86
N ASN A 138 48.48 8.13 -19.13
CA ASN A 138 48.65 7.95 -17.66
C ASN A 138 47.57 8.42 -16.67
N SER A 139 47.38 7.87 -15.46
CA SER A 139 47.84 6.69 -14.68
C SER A 139 47.16 6.76 -13.30
N ALA A 140 47.25 5.67 -12.52
CA ALA A 140 46.91 5.48 -11.10
C ALA A 140 45.43 5.11 -10.86
N SER A 141 45.06 3.88 -10.48
CA SER A 141 45.54 2.94 -9.44
C SER A 141 45.45 3.51 -8.02
N SER A 142 44.42 3.08 -7.30
CA SER A 142 44.49 2.83 -5.86
C SER A 142 43.36 1.88 -5.43
N THR A 143 43.78 0.68 -5.05
CA THR A 143 43.14 -0.29 -4.17
C THR A 143 42.80 0.33 -2.81
N SER A 144 41.72 -0.12 -2.15
CA SER A 144 41.79 -0.95 -0.93
C SER A 144 40.43 -1.05 -0.24
N GLU A 145 40.27 -2.21 0.39
CA GLU A 145 39.18 -2.75 1.18
C GLU A 145 38.77 -1.88 2.38
N THR A 146 37.56 -2.06 2.91
CA THR A 146 37.39 -2.31 4.35
C THR A 146 36.10 -3.09 4.62
N LEU A 147 36.27 -4.32 5.11
CA LEU A 147 35.28 -5.12 5.83
C LEU A 147 35.06 -4.52 7.23
N SER A 148 33.82 -4.40 7.69
CA SER A 148 33.54 -4.34 9.13
C SER A 148 32.29 -5.15 9.47
N HIS A 149 32.53 -6.33 10.03
CA HIS A 149 31.60 -7.03 10.92
C HIS A 149 31.33 -6.17 12.15
N GLN A 150 30.08 -6.08 12.60
CA GLN A 150 29.82 -5.84 14.01
C GLN A 150 28.58 -6.60 14.48
N SER A 151 28.83 -7.48 15.43
CA SER A 151 27.90 -8.34 16.14
C SER A 151 27.42 -7.65 17.42
N SER A 152 26.15 -7.81 17.76
CA SER A 152 25.63 -7.75 19.14
C SER A 152 24.21 -8.34 19.11
N SER A 153 23.84 -9.51 19.63
CA SER A 153 24.01 -10.15 20.94
C SER A 153 23.49 -9.33 22.13
N GLY A 154 22.20 -9.50 22.44
CA GLY A 154 21.58 -9.27 23.75
C GLY A 154 20.39 -10.24 23.86
N SER A 155 20.48 -11.36 24.56
CA SER A 155 20.46 -11.57 26.02
C SER A 155 19.08 -11.31 26.65
N SER A 156 18.29 -12.40 26.66
CA SER A 156 17.54 -13.03 27.76
C SER A 156 17.26 -12.29 29.09
N SER A 157 16.12 -12.72 29.67
CA SER A 157 15.65 -12.68 31.08
C SER A 157 14.61 -11.56 31.38
N THR A 158 13.53 -11.73 32.15
CA THR A 158 13.26 -12.61 33.28
C THR A 158 11.74 -12.65 33.57
N THR A 159 11.27 -13.84 33.99
CA THR A 159 10.20 -14.18 34.95
C THR A 159 9.34 -13.06 35.56
N GLY A 160 8.01 -13.26 35.52
CA GLY A 160 7.04 -12.58 36.39
C GLY A 160 5.72 -13.35 36.48
N GLN A 161 5.70 -14.41 37.30
CA GLN A 161 4.46 -15.00 37.82
C GLN A 161 3.81 -14.03 38.82
N SER A 162 2.49 -13.85 38.75
CA SER A 162 1.68 -13.71 39.95
C SER A 162 0.27 -14.24 39.69
N VAL A 163 -0.04 -15.34 40.35
CA VAL A 163 -1.37 -15.90 40.50
C VAL A 163 -1.98 -15.20 41.71
N GLN A 164 -3.11 -14.51 41.54
CA GLN A 164 -3.90 -14.05 42.68
C GLN A 164 -5.30 -14.62 42.58
N LYS A 165 -5.52 -15.62 43.43
CA LYS A 165 -6.78 -16.30 43.73
C LYS A 165 -7.49 -15.44 44.79
N SER A 166 -8.72 -15.01 44.54
CA SER A 166 -9.60 -14.50 45.60
C SER A 166 -10.93 -15.20 45.51
N ASP A 167 -11.09 -16.21 46.37
CA ASP A 167 -12.40 -16.73 46.78
C ASP A 167 -13.03 -15.71 47.73
N GLY A 168 -14.28 -15.34 47.48
CA GLY A 168 -15.05 -14.42 48.30
C GLY A 168 -16.53 -14.81 48.29
N VAL A 169 -16.89 -15.55 49.34
CA VAL A 169 -18.19 -15.75 50.05
C VAL A 169 -19.48 -15.44 49.28
#